data_AF-A0A024W922-F1
#
_entry.id   AF-A0A024W922-F1
#
_cell.length_a   1.000
_cell.length_b   1.000
_cell.length_c   1.000
_cell.angle_alpha   90.00
_cell.angle_beta   90.00
_cell.angle_gamma   90.00
#
_symmetry.space_group_name_H-M   'P 1'
#
loop_
_entity.id
_entity.type
_entity.pdbx_description
1 polymer ?
#
loop_
_entity_poly.entity_id
_entity_poly.type
_entity_poly.pdbx_seq_one_letter_code
_entity_poly.pdbx_strand_id
1 'polypeptide(L)'
;MNIKKKKKLEGQYWRLVLPIFLHANLWHLIINILCILNLGLIIESKYKKSKFLLIYFLSGATGNILTTICNPCQLAVGASTSGFGLIGCSIFEIFLAWKNLTRKAKNYYILNIFLFLLFFMFVSFSPSVDLFGHIGGFLCGAFLCCHYNKFIGYNM
;
A
#
# COMPACT_ATOMS: atom_id res chain seq x y z
N MET A 1 -1.04 15.61 30.62
CA MET A 1 -0.74 15.75 29.18
C MET A 1 -1.22 17.13 28.73
N ASN A 2 -0.30 18.05 28.39
CA ASN A 2 -0.57 19.50 28.29
C ASN A 2 -1.49 19.88 27.10
N ILE A 3 -2.59 20.57 27.39
CA ILE A 3 -3.61 21.09 26.44
C ILE A 3 -2.97 21.97 25.33
N LYS A 4 -1.82 22.60 25.60
CA LYS A 4 -1.06 23.39 24.62
C LYS A 4 -0.48 22.59 23.43
N LYS A 5 -0.26 21.27 23.54
CA LYS A 5 0.19 20.44 22.39
C LYS A 5 -0.95 20.10 21.43
N LYS A 6 -2.20 20.01 21.90
CA LYS A 6 -3.39 19.70 21.08
C LYS A 6 -3.68 20.79 20.04
N LYS A 7 -3.45 22.06 20.41
CA LYS A 7 -3.66 23.24 19.53
C LYS A 7 -2.71 23.33 18.33
N LYS A 8 -1.63 22.54 18.28
CA LYS A 8 -0.60 22.62 17.22
C LYS A 8 -0.84 21.64 16.06
N LEU A 9 -1.89 20.83 16.10
CA LEU A 9 -2.19 19.77 15.12
C LEU A 9 -3.42 20.08 14.25
N GLU A 10 -4.24 21.07 14.61
CA GLU A 10 -5.40 21.47 13.81
C GLU A 10 -4.98 22.01 12.44
N GLY A 11 -5.57 21.48 11.36
CA GLY A 11 -5.30 21.90 9.99
C GLY A 11 -4.09 21.26 9.30
N GLN A 12 -3.31 20.40 9.96
CA GLN A 12 -2.07 19.83 9.39
C GLN A 12 -2.29 18.57 8.53
N TYR A 13 -3.32 18.57 7.70
CA TYR A 13 -3.71 17.42 6.87
C TYR A 13 -2.60 16.94 5.92
N TRP A 14 -1.69 17.84 5.52
CA TRP A 14 -0.53 17.48 4.72
C TRP A 14 0.36 16.43 5.40
N ARG A 15 0.34 16.31 6.72
CA ARG A 15 1.07 15.24 7.46
C ARG A 15 0.51 13.85 7.23
N LEU A 16 -0.69 13.72 6.68
CA LEU A 16 -1.25 12.42 6.32
C LEU A 16 -0.79 11.97 4.93
N VAL A 17 -0.42 12.91 4.05
CA VAL A 17 -0.08 12.61 2.65
C VAL A 17 1.42 12.75 2.39
N LEU A 18 2.04 13.87 2.80
CA LEU A 18 3.43 14.17 2.47
C LEU A 18 4.48 13.18 3.00
N PRO A 19 4.27 12.41 4.10
CA PRO A 19 5.28 11.44 4.54
C PRO A 19 5.65 10.39 3.48
N ILE A 20 4.79 10.13 2.49
CA ILE A 20 5.09 9.18 1.41
C ILE A 20 6.28 9.62 0.54
N PHE A 21 6.66 10.90 0.58
CA PHE A 21 7.82 11.43 -0.14
C PHE A 21 9.10 11.41 0.68
N LEU A 22 9.01 11.28 2.01
CA LEU A 22 10.15 11.27 2.91
C LEU A 22 10.69 9.85 3.06
N HIS A 23 12.00 9.66 3.08
CA HIS A 23 12.60 8.34 3.25
C HIS A 23 13.70 8.39 4.32
N ALA A 24 13.71 7.38 5.19
CA ALA A 24 14.66 7.30 6.30
C ALA A 24 16.13 7.16 5.87
N ASN A 25 16.38 6.53 4.71
CA ASN A 25 17.70 6.34 4.13
C ASN A 25 17.61 6.00 2.64
N LEU A 26 18.76 5.96 1.96
CA LEU A 26 18.86 5.69 0.52
C LEU A 26 18.34 4.30 0.14
N TRP A 27 18.64 3.26 0.93
CA TRP A 27 18.15 1.90 0.66
C TRP A 27 16.63 1.81 0.75
N HIS A 28 16.03 2.45 1.74
CA HIS A 28 14.59 2.54 1.88
C HIS A 28 13.96 3.25 0.67
N LEU A 29 14.56 4.32 0.16
CA LEU A 29 14.12 4.97 -1.08
C LEU A 29 14.20 4.03 -2.29
N ILE A 30 15.34 3.39 -2.51
CA ILE A 30 15.56 2.50 -3.67
C ILE A 30 14.54 1.36 -3.68
N ILE A 31 14.34 0.69 -2.54
CA ILE A 31 13.39 -0.43 -2.43
C ILE A 31 11.95 0.03 -2.74
N ASN A 32 11.54 1.20 -2.24
CA ASN A 32 10.23 1.75 -2.55
C ASN A 32 10.08 2.08 -4.04
N ILE A 33 11.08 2.73 -4.66
CA ILE A 33 11.05 3.04 -6.09
C ILE A 33 10.92 1.76 -6.91
N LEU A 34 11.71 0.72 -6.61
CA LEU A 34 11.63 -0.55 -7.33
C LEU A 34 10.27 -1.23 -7.17
N CYS A 35 9.71 -1.23 -5.96
CA CYS A 35 8.37 -1.77 -5.69
C CYS A 35 7.29 -1.01 -6.47
N ILE A 36 7.32 0.32 -6.43
CA ILE A 36 6.34 1.19 -7.09
C ILE A 36 6.47 1.10 -8.61
N LEU A 37 7.67 1.05 -9.18
CA LEU A 37 7.84 0.90 -10.62
C LEU A 37 7.32 -0.46 -11.09
N ASN A 38 7.65 -1.54 -10.39
CA ASN A 38 7.23 -2.89 -10.78
C ASN A 38 5.70 -3.04 -10.74
N LEU A 39 5.06 -2.71 -9.61
CA LEU A 39 3.62 -2.88 -9.44
C LEU A 39 2.82 -1.74 -10.08
N GLY A 40 3.33 -0.51 -9.96
CA GLY A 40 2.67 0.69 -10.44
C GLY A 40 2.53 0.72 -11.96
N LEU A 41 3.56 0.31 -12.72
CA LEU A 41 3.44 0.23 -14.19
C LEU A 41 2.37 -0.78 -14.63
N ILE A 42 2.27 -1.93 -13.95
CA ILE A 42 1.25 -2.95 -14.23
C ILE A 42 -0.16 -2.40 -13.92
N ILE A 43 -0.33 -1.78 -12.76
CA ILE A 43 -1.60 -1.20 -12.30
C ILE A 43 -2.00 -0.02 -13.18
N GLU A 44 -1.08 0.87 -13.53
CA GLU A 44 -1.33 1.99 -14.43
C GLU A 44 -1.71 1.52 -15.83
N SER A 45 -1.02 0.52 -16.38
CA SER A 45 -1.38 -0.05 -17.69
C SER A 45 -2.79 -0.64 -17.69
N LYS A 46 -3.25 -1.22 -16.58
CA LYS A 46 -4.58 -1.83 -16.46
C LYS A 46 -5.68 -0.80 -16.21
N TYR A 47 -5.48 0.10 -15.25
CA TYR A 47 -6.51 1.01 -14.76
C TYR A 47 -6.43 2.43 -15.30
N LYS A 48 -5.38 2.74 -16.06
CA LYS A 48 -4.98 4.08 -16.47
C LYS A 48 -4.42 4.91 -15.31
N LYS A 49 -3.70 5.97 -15.68
CA LYS A 49 -2.98 6.87 -14.78
C LYS A 49 -3.82 7.39 -13.60
N SER A 50 -5.04 7.86 -13.85
CA SER A 50 -5.87 8.48 -12.81
C SER A 50 -6.19 7.53 -11.66
N LYS A 51 -6.55 6.29 -11.98
CA LYS A 51 -6.89 5.26 -10.98
C LYS A 51 -5.66 4.77 -10.22
N PHE A 52 -4.53 4.62 -10.91
CA PHE A 52 -3.25 4.32 -10.27
C PHE A 52 -2.87 5.40 -9.24
N LEU A 53 -2.93 6.68 -9.61
CA LEU A 53 -2.62 7.78 -8.69
C LEU A 53 -3.55 7.78 -7.48
N LEU A 54 -4.85 7.52 -7.68
CA LEU A 54 -5.80 7.39 -6.56
C LEU A 54 -5.44 6.23 -5.63
N ILE A 55 -5.09 5.06 -6.15
CA ILE A 55 -4.62 3.94 -5.31
C ILE A 55 -3.39 4.35 -4.52
N TYR A 56 -2.39 4.92 -5.19
CA TYR A 56 -1.14 5.33 -4.57
C TYR A 56 -1.37 6.33 -3.43
N PHE A 57 -2.02 7.46 -3.71
CA PHE A 57 -2.19 8.53 -2.72
C PHE A 57 -3.16 8.16 -1.59
N LEU A 58 -4.27 7.47 -1.89
CA LEU A 58 -5.24 7.10 -0.86
C LEU A 58 -4.72 5.98 0.04
N SER A 59 -3.98 5.01 -0.50
CA SER A 59 -3.32 3.99 0.33
C SER A 59 -2.26 4.61 1.23
N GLY A 60 -1.46 5.54 0.71
CA GLY A 60 -0.50 6.30 1.50
C GLY A 60 -1.16 7.03 2.66
N ALA A 61 -2.23 7.78 2.38
CA ALA A 61 -2.98 8.51 3.39
C ALA A 61 -3.65 7.60 4.42
N THR A 62 -4.33 6.54 3.97
CA THR A 62 -5.04 5.61 4.85
C THR A 62 -4.08 4.85 5.75
N GLY A 63 -2.92 4.44 5.23
CA GLY A 63 -1.84 3.86 6.02
C GLY A 63 -1.38 4.82 7.12
N ASN A 64 -1.00 6.05 6.76
CA ASN A 64 -0.53 7.04 7.73
C ASN A 64 -1.58 7.38 8.79
N ILE A 65 -2.86 7.42 8.41
CA ILE A 65 -3.99 7.60 9.36
C ILE A 65 -4.04 6.43 10.34
N LEU A 66 -3.98 5.19 9.84
CA LEU A 66 -4.06 4.00 10.69
C LEU A 66 -2.88 3.94 11.66
N THR A 67 -1.67 4.24 11.20
CA THR A 67 -0.49 4.38 12.08
C THR A 67 -0.69 5.44 13.15
N THR A 68 -1.20 6.61 12.78
CA THR A 68 -1.42 7.72 13.73
C THR A 68 -2.42 7.32 14.83
N ILE A 69 -3.40 6.48 14.52
CA ILE A 69 -4.42 6.01 15.47
C ILE A 69 -3.86 4.87 16.34
N CYS A 70 -3.22 3.87 15.74
CA CYS A 70 -2.86 2.62 16.40
C CYS A 70 -1.45 2.62 17.01
N ASN A 71 -0.52 3.39 16.44
CA ASN A 71 0.86 3.50 16.89
C ASN A 71 1.42 4.93 16.67
N PRO A 72 0.94 5.93 17.42
CA PRO A 72 1.25 7.34 17.20
C PRO A 72 2.73 7.72 17.40
N CYS A 73 3.51 6.85 18.06
CA CYS A 73 4.94 7.05 18.27
C CYS A 73 5.79 6.46 17.13
N GLN A 74 5.19 5.70 16.21
CA GLN A 74 5.90 5.12 15.07
C GLN A 74 6.35 6.21 14.11
N LEU A 75 7.58 6.08 13.63
CA LEU A 75 8.06 6.91 12.52
C LEU A 75 7.41 6.44 11.21
N ALA A 76 6.27 7.02 10.86
CA ALA A 76 5.61 6.80 9.58
C ALA A 76 6.24 7.69 8.49
N VAL A 77 7.24 7.15 7.78
CA VAL A 77 7.86 7.79 6.61
C VAL A 77 8.05 6.78 5.51
N GLY A 78 8.00 7.23 4.26
CA GLY A 78 8.27 6.42 3.08
C GLY A 78 7.02 6.12 2.28
N ALA A 79 7.24 5.84 1.00
CA ALA A 79 6.16 5.46 0.10
C ALA A 79 5.63 4.04 0.34
N SER A 80 6.12 3.34 1.37
CA SER A 80 5.81 1.93 1.61
C SER A 80 4.33 1.72 1.90
N THR A 81 3.65 2.61 2.63
CA THR A 81 2.19 2.57 2.81
C THR A 81 1.45 2.56 1.46
N SER A 82 1.92 3.36 0.50
CA SER A 82 1.39 3.38 -0.87
C SER A 82 1.75 2.09 -1.63
N GLY A 83 2.98 1.62 -1.49
CA GLY A 83 3.45 0.34 -2.07
C GLY A 83 2.65 -0.86 -1.58
N PHE A 84 2.31 -0.93 -0.29
CA PHE A 84 1.42 -1.95 0.26
C PHE A 84 0.01 -1.83 -0.31
N GLY A 85 -0.46 -0.62 -0.63
CA GLY A 85 -1.67 -0.43 -1.42
C GLY A 85 -1.59 -1.04 -2.81
N LEU A 86 -0.49 -0.86 -3.53
CA LEU A 86 -0.28 -1.50 -4.83
C LEU A 86 -0.27 -3.03 -4.70
N ILE A 87 0.38 -3.57 -3.66
CA ILE A 87 0.37 -5.02 -3.36
C ILE A 87 -1.06 -5.52 -3.09
N GLY A 88 -1.82 -4.81 -2.24
CA GLY A 88 -3.21 -5.14 -1.94
C GLY A 88 -4.09 -5.13 -3.19
N CYS A 89 -3.90 -4.13 -4.05
CA CYS A 89 -4.55 -4.09 -5.36
C CYS A 89 -4.17 -5.31 -6.22
N SER A 90 -2.89 -5.65 -6.35
CA SER A 90 -2.45 -6.78 -7.17
C SER A 90 -2.94 -8.14 -6.66
N ILE A 91 -2.96 -8.36 -5.34
CA ILE A 91 -3.43 -9.61 -4.75
C ILE A 91 -4.94 -9.78 -4.96
N PHE A 92 -5.72 -8.71 -4.74
CA PHE A 92 -7.16 -8.77 -4.98
C PHE A 92 -7.49 -8.90 -6.46
N GLU A 93 -6.67 -8.34 -7.35
CA GLU A 93 -6.78 -8.60 -8.78
C GLU A 93 -6.66 -10.07 -9.14
N ILE A 94 -5.65 -10.74 -8.59
CA ILE A 94 -5.45 -12.18 -8.78
C ILE A 94 -6.63 -12.97 -8.22
N PHE A 95 -7.15 -12.56 -7.05
CA PHE A 95 -8.30 -13.19 -6.43
C PHE A 95 -9.57 -13.08 -7.29
N LEU A 96 -9.85 -11.89 -7.82
CA LEU A 96 -11.00 -11.65 -8.70
C LEU A 96 -10.87 -12.41 -10.03
N ALA A 97 -9.65 -12.51 -10.58
CA ALA A 97 -9.39 -13.25 -11.81
C ALA A 97 -9.26 -14.77 -11.62
N TRP A 98 -9.26 -15.28 -10.37
CA TRP A 98 -8.74 -16.61 -10.04
C TRP A 98 -9.34 -17.75 -10.85
N LYS A 99 -10.65 -17.73 -11.09
CA LYS A 99 -11.34 -18.77 -11.85
C LYS A 99 -10.88 -18.84 -13.31
N ASN A 100 -10.45 -17.72 -13.87
CA ASN A 100 -10.05 -17.58 -15.27
C ASN A 100 -8.56 -17.82 -15.51
N LEU A 101 -7.77 -17.99 -14.43
CA LEU A 101 -6.33 -18.23 -14.52
C LEU A 101 -6.03 -19.70 -14.88
N THR A 102 -5.06 -19.89 -15.77
CA THR A 102 -4.48 -21.21 -16.06
C THR A 102 -3.78 -21.78 -14.83
N ARG A 103 -3.62 -23.11 -14.76
CA ARG A 103 -2.90 -23.76 -13.65
C ARG A 103 -1.45 -23.24 -13.50
N LYS A 104 -0.77 -22.99 -14.62
CA LYS A 104 0.58 -22.42 -14.64
C LYS A 104 0.60 -21.02 -14.02
N ALA A 105 -0.36 -20.17 -14.37
CA ALA A 105 -0.49 -18.82 -13.80
C ALA A 105 -0.80 -18.87 -12.29
N LYS A 106 -1.71 -19.74 -11.86
CA LYS A 106 -2.02 -19.94 -10.43
C LYS A 106 -0.78 -20.33 -9.63
N ASN A 107 -0.01 -21.30 -10.10
CA ASN A 107 1.22 -21.73 -9.42
C ASN A 107 2.25 -20.59 -9.32
N TYR A 108 2.41 -19.81 -10.40
CA TYR A 108 3.29 -18.64 -10.40
C TYR A 108 2.86 -17.61 -9.36
N TYR A 109 1.57 -17.25 -9.31
CA TYR A 109 1.08 -16.25 -8.35
C TYR A 109 1.12 -16.76 -6.91
N ILE A 110 0.79 -18.02 -6.66
CA ILE A 110 0.93 -18.63 -5.32
C ILE A 110 2.36 -18.50 -4.82
N LEU A 111 3.35 -18.85 -5.65
CA LEU A 111 4.75 -18.73 -5.28
C LEU A 111 5.13 -17.28 -4.97
N ASN A 112 4.73 -16.32 -5.81
CA ASN A 112 5.05 -14.91 -5.58
C ASN A 112 4.37 -14.35 -4.33
N ILE A 113 3.11 -14.69 -4.07
CA ILE A 113 2.39 -14.30 -2.85
C ILE A 113 3.07 -14.91 -1.62
N PHE A 114 3.47 -16.18 -1.69
CA PHE A 114 4.20 -16.84 -0.60
C PHE A 114 5.54 -16.15 -0.31
N LEU A 115 6.34 -15.87 -1.34
CA LEU A 115 7.61 -15.16 -1.20
C LEU A 115 7.41 -13.74 -0.63
N PHE A 116 6.38 -13.04 -1.07
CA PHE A 116 6.00 -11.74 -0.52
C PHE A 116 5.65 -11.84 0.98
N LEU A 117 4.82 -12.80 1.38
CA LEU A 117 4.44 -12.99 2.79
C LEU A 117 5.65 -13.33 3.66
N LEU A 118 6.57 -14.16 3.16
CA LEU A 118 7.81 -14.49 3.85
C LEU A 118 8.70 -13.25 4.05
N PHE A 119 8.89 -12.46 2.99
CA PHE A 119 9.62 -11.20 3.05
C PHE A 119 8.96 -10.22 4.02
N PHE A 120 7.64 -10.06 3.93
CA PHE A 120 6.87 -9.18 4.79
C PHE A 120 7.00 -9.58 6.26
N MET A 121 6.86 -10.87 6.56
CA MET A 121 7.03 -11.41 7.91
C MET A 121 8.43 -11.12 8.45
N PHE A 122 9.48 -11.38 7.66
CA PHE A 122 10.86 -11.11 8.05
C PHE A 122 11.11 -9.64 8.38
N VAL A 123 10.59 -8.74 7.55
CA VAL A 123 10.75 -7.29 7.73
C VAL A 123 9.89 -6.77 8.89
N SER A 124 8.70 -7.34 9.11
CA SER A 124 7.74 -6.88 10.15
C SER A 124 8.23 -7.03 11.59
N PHE A 125 9.25 -7.87 11.85
CA PHE A 125 9.85 -7.98 13.18
C PHE A 125 10.80 -6.83 13.53
N SER A 126 11.16 -5.98 12.56
CA SER A 126 11.99 -4.81 12.82
C SER A 126 11.17 -3.69 13.48
N PRO A 127 11.60 -3.12 14.62
CA PRO A 127 10.91 -2.01 15.29
C PRO A 127 10.75 -0.76 14.41
N SER A 128 11.58 -0.62 13.38
CA SER A 128 11.51 0.49 12.42
C SER A 128 10.38 0.35 11.39
N VAL A 129 9.65 -0.78 11.39
CA VAL A 129 8.64 -1.08 10.38
C VAL A 129 7.25 -0.69 10.85
N ASP A 130 6.56 0.07 10.01
CA ASP A 130 5.21 0.55 10.27
C ASP A 130 4.14 -0.47 9.86
N LEU A 131 3.92 -1.46 10.73
CA LEU A 131 2.94 -2.53 10.50
C LEU A 131 1.52 -2.00 10.24
N PHE A 132 1.06 -1.05 11.05
CA PHE A 132 -0.29 -0.49 10.90
C PHE A 132 -0.40 0.32 9.60
N GLY A 133 0.64 1.06 9.23
CA GLY A 133 0.68 1.77 7.97
C GLY A 133 0.58 0.83 6.77
N HIS A 134 1.29 -0.30 6.82
CA HIS A 134 1.25 -1.34 5.78
C HIS A 134 -0.12 -1.99 5.67
N ILE A 135 -0.75 -2.34 6.80
CA ILE A 135 -2.11 -2.90 6.82
C ILE A 135 -3.12 -1.89 6.23
N GLY A 136 -3.06 -0.62 6.65
CA GLY A 136 -4.00 0.41 6.19
C GLY A 136 -3.85 0.69 4.69
N GLY A 137 -2.61 0.74 4.20
CA GLY A 137 -2.31 0.87 2.78
C GLY A 137 -2.86 -0.30 1.96
N PHE A 138 -2.57 -1.52 2.41
CA PHE A 138 -3.02 -2.77 1.77
C PHE A 138 -4.54 -2.84 1.64
N LEU A 139 -5.27 -2.60 2.74
CA LEU A 139 -6.73 -2.67 2.74
C LEU A 139 -7.36 -1.61 1.83
N CYS A 140 -6.80 -0.39 1.80
CA CYS A 140 -7.26 0.66 0.89
C CYS A 140 -7.06 0.24 -0.57
N GLY A 141 -5.90 -0.31 -0.91
CA GLY A 141 -5.61 -0.76 -2.28
C GLY A 141 -6.50 -1.91 -2.73
N ALA A 142 -6.72 -2.90 -1.85
CA ALA A 142 -7.64 -4.00 -2.06
C ALA A 142 -9.09 -3.50 -2.30
N PHE A 143 -9.54 -2.55 -1.48
CA PHE A 143 -10.86 -1.95 -1.64
C PHE A 143 -11.01 -1.22 -2.99
N LEU A 144 -10.06 -0.37 -3.35
CA LEU A 144 -10.09 0.39 -4.61
C LEU A 144 -10.04 -0.53 -5.83
N CYS A 145 -9.25 -1.61 -5.75
CA CYS A 145 -9.24 -2.68 -6.74
C CYS A 145 -10.64 -3.28 -6.95
N CYS A 146 -11.28 -3.76 -5.88
CA CYS A 146 -12.65 -4.28 -5.95
C CYS A 146 -13.63 -3.26 -6.52
N HIS A 147 -13.53 -2.01 -6.08
CA HIS A 147 -14.35 -0.91 -6.56
C HIS A 147 -14.18 -0.71 -8.07
N TYR A 148 -12.95 -0.59 -8.58
CA TYR A 148 -12.70 -0.36 -10.00
C TYR A 148 -13.17 -1.50 -10.88
N ASN A 149 -13.04 -2.75 -10.43
CA ASN A 149 -13.48 -3.90 -11.21
C ASN A 149 -14.99 -4.12 -11.20
N LYS A 150 -15.72 -3.61 -10.21
CA LYS A 150 -17.18 -3.55 -10.26
C LYS A 150 -17.68 -2.74 -11.47
N PHE A 151 -16.98 -1.67 -11.84
CA PHE A 151 -17.36 -0.78 -12.93
C PHE A 151 -16.74 -1.15 -14.28
N ILE A 152 -15.60 -1.83 -14.28
CA ILE A 152 -14.95 -2.30 -15.51
C ILE A 152 -15.55 -3.65 -15.97
N GLY A 153 -16.13 -4.41 -15.04
CA GLY A 153 -16.60 -5.77 -15.27
C GLY A 153 -15.42 -6.73 -15.36
N TYR A 154 -15.22 -7.56 -14.33
CA TYR A 154 -14.81 -8.92 -14.64
C TYR A 154 -16.05 -9.54 -15.27
N ASN A 155 -16.02 -9.88 -16.56
CA ASN A 155 -17.02 -10.77 -17.12
C ASN A 155 -17.00 -12.04 -16.24
N MET A 156 -17.97 -12.12 -15.33
CA MET A 156 -18.20 -13.26 -14.45
C MET A 156 -18.76 -14.41 -15.24
#